data_AF-A0A7S4K4M5-F1
#
_entry.id   AF-A0A7S4K4M5-F1
#
_cell.length_a   1.000
_cell.length_b   1.000
_cell.length_c   1.000
_cell.angle_alpha   90.00
_cell.angle_beta   90.00
_cell.angle_gamma   90.00
#
_symmetry.space_group_name_H-M   'P 1'
#
loop_
_entity.id
_entity.type
_entity.pdbx_description
1 polymer ?
#
loop_
_entity_poly.entity_id
_entity_poly.type
_entity_poly.pdbx_seq_one_letter_code
_entity_poly.pdbx_strand_id
1 'polypeptide(L)'
;VIPKLDALCSNEKIVKVLHNARGDCNTLHRDFGISFVNIFDTQEAAQAMQRKLGFADVLTTYFDFPKDVAQQCKDTVSVCDWRERPLSPLQRAYAMCDTHFLVPIFYQMSQELGPKIYDTLLASNKKALASLFDPKKALQPYTKDALFKTFKDPDQKELLGIILAWRENVAKKEDESRLYVCPSSTLANMVKFPPNSAEEFRLLCCDTPSPPFLESAHILVKHIEEFHERKEIEREEKRKKEEEEKRKKEEEEKKMEEEGEKKEEGDEKEEEKEEEKEEGKEKEEKGGGE
;
A
#
# COMPACT_ATOMS: atom_id res chain seq x y z
N VAL A 1 36.04 -13.29 5.80
CA VAL A 1 35.24 -13.87 6.91
C VAL A 1 33.91 -14.39 6.38
N ILE A 2 33.15 -13.57 5.65
CA ILE A 2 31.80 -13.86 5.17
C ILE A 2 31.67 -15.13 4.29
N PRO A 3 32.54 -15.40 3.29
CA PRO A 3 32.45 -16.64 2.50
C PRO A 3 32.68 -17.92 3.33
N LYS A 4 33.35 -17.84 4.48
CA LYS A 4 33.56 -18.99 5.37
C LYS A 4 32.33 -19.30 6.22
N LEU A 5 31.42 -18.35 6.40
CA LEU A 5 30.20 -18.53 7.17
C LEU A 5 29.16 -19.33 6.40
N ASP A 6 29.05 -19.13 5.09
CA ASP A 6 28.10 -19.88 4.27
C ASP A 6 28.33 -21.40 4.35
N ALA A 7 29.58 -21.85 4.31
CA ALA A 7 29.93 -23.27 4.47
C ALA A 7 29.50 -23.86 5.82
N LEU A 8 29.36 -23.05 6.88
CA LEU A 8 28.87 -23.49 8.19
C LEU A 8 27.34 -23.41 8.25
N CYS A 9 26.75 -22.32 7.77
CA CYS A 9 25.32 -22.08 7.78
C CYS A 9 24.54 -23.05 6.88
N SER A 10 25.13 -23.46 5.75
CA SER A 10 24.54 -24.43 4.82
C SER A 10 24.82 -25.89 5.19
N ASN A 11 25.67 -26.16 6.18
CA ASN A 11 26.00 -27.53 6.58
C ASN A 11 24.86 -28.17 7.38
N GLU A 12 24.23 -29.19 6.81
CA GLU A 12 23.14 -29.97 7.41
C GLU A 12 23.52 -30.66 8.73
N LYS A 13 24.80 -30.95 8.97
CA LYS A 13 25.26 -31.61 10.20
C LYS A 13 25.40 -30.67 11.39
N ILE A 14 25.30 -29.36 11.15
CA ILE A 14 25.43 -28.33 12.18
C ILE A 14 24.07 -27.70 12.40
N VAL A 15 23.54 -27.74 13.62
CA VAL A 15 22.29 -27.03 13.95
C VAL A 15 22.62 -25.55 14.16
N LYS A 16 21.87 -24.66 13.49
CA LYS A 16 21.95 -23.21 13.73
C LYS A 16 20.78 -22.79 14.61
N VAL A 17 21.09 -22.27 15.78
CA VAL A 17 20.07 -21.82 16.74
C VAL A 17 19.83 -20.33 16.56
N LEU A 18 18.59 -19.94 16.27
CA LEU A 18 18.16 -18.55 16.09
C LEU A 18 16.84 -18.30 16.84
N HIS A 19 16.43 -17.03 16.93
CA HIS A 19 15.11 -16.65 17.41
C HIS A 19 14.42 -15.78 16.35
N ASN A 20 13.24 -16.19 15.87
CA ASN A 20 12.53 -15.50 14.79
C ASN A 20 13.40 -15.32 13.52
N ALA A 21 14.02 -16.42 13.10
CA ALA A 21 15.12 -16.49 12.13
C ALA A 21 14.77 -15.97 10.73
N ARG A 22 13.47 -15.82 10.41
CA ARG A 22 12.99 -15.50 9.06
C ARG A 22 13.60 -14.22 8.50
N GLY A 23 13.69 -13.18 9.33
CA GLY A 23 14.25 -11.88 8.94
C GLY A 23 15.75 -11.98 8.69
N ASP A 24 16.47 -12.57 9.64
CA ASP A 24 17.93 -12.72 9.59
C ASP A 24 18.38 -13.54 8.38
N CYS A 25 17.69 -14.67 8.11
CA CYS A 25 18.00 -15.51 6.95
C CYS A 25 17.85 -14.74 5.64
N ASN A 26 16.83 -13.90 5.53
CA ASN A 26 16.61 -13.08 4.33
C ASN A 26 17.69 -12.01 4.19
N THR A 27 17.96 -11.25 5.25
CA THR A 27 18.97 -10.18 5.25
C THR A 27 20.36 -10.73 4.93
N LEU A 28 20.77 -11.82 5.59
CA LEU A 28 22.08 -12.43 5.39
C LEU A 28 22.23 -13.06 4.00
N HIS A 29 21.15 -13.59 3.43
CA HIS A 29 21.19 -14.05 2.04
C HIS A 29 21.29 -12.88 1.06
N ARG A 30 20.45 -11.85 1.22
CA ARG A 30 20.43 -10.65 0.35
C ARG A 30 21.78 -9.94 0.34
N ASP A 31 22.37 -9.69 1.52
CA ASP A 31 23.56 -8.85 1.65
C ASP A 31 24.86 -9.64 1.44
N PHE A 32 24.86 -10.93 1.76
CA PHE A 32 26.09 -11.73 1.85
C PHE A 32 26.04 -13.08 1.12
N GLY A 33 24.91 -13.44 0.52
CA GLY A 33 24.72 -14.74 -0.16
C GLY A 33 24.71 -15.94 0.79
N ILE A 34 24.57 -15.74 2.10
CA ILE A 34 24.62 -16.82 3.09
C ILE A 34 23.30 -17.58 3.09
N SER A 35 23.39 -18.90 2.93
CA SER A 35 22.24 -19.80 3.01
C SER A 35 22.22 -20.55 4.33
N PHE A 36 21.02 -20.79 4.86
CA PHE A 36 20.83 -21.51 6.12
C PHE A 36 20.09 -22.82 5.88
N VAL A 37 20.63 -23.90 6.46
CA VAL A 37 20.04 -25.24 6.48
C VAL A 37 20.12 -25.78 7.89
N ASN A 38 19.21 -26.63 8.34
CA ASN A 38 19.19 -27.18 9.70
C ASN A 38 19.14 -26.07 10.79
N ILE A 39 18.11 -25.23 10.70
CA ILE A 39 17.82 -24.19 11.70
C ILE A 39 16.91 -24.74 12.81
N PHE A 40 17.23 -24.42 14.05
CA PHE A 40 16.31 -24.47 15.19
C PHE A 40 15.91 -23.04 15.56
N ASP A 41 14.65 -22.68 15.29
CA ASP A 41 14.11 -21.38 15.68
C ASP A 41 13.41 -21.51 17.03
N THR A 42 13.94 -20.82 18.04
CA THR A 42 13.38 -20.84 19.40
C THR A 42 11.97 -20.24 19.47
N GLN A 43 11.58 -19.34 18.55
CA GLN A 43 10.20 -18.85 18.48
C GLN A 43 9.25 -19.95 17.96
N GLU A 44 9.66 -20.72 16.95
CA GLU A 44 8.88 -21.85 16.44
C GLU A 44 8.80 -22.97 17.47
N ALA A 45 9.89 -23.23 18.19
CA ALA A 45 9.93 -24.17 19.30
C ALA A 45 8.95 -23.77 20.42
N ALA A 46 8.92 -22.50 20.80
CA ALA A 46 7.96 -21.97 21.76
C ALA A 46 6.52 -22.16 21.25
N GLN A 47 6.27 -21.88 19.97
CA GLN A 47 4.97 -22.05 19.34
C GLN A 47 4.52 -23.52 19.30
N ALA A 48 5.43 -24.47 19.04
CA ALA A 48 5.16 -25.90 19.09
C ALA A 48 4.77 -26.38 20.51
N MET A 49 5.24 -25.68 21.55
CA MET A 49 4.82 -25.84 22.94
C MET A 49 3.60 -24.98 23.32
N GLN A 50 2.93 -24.38 22.34
CA GLN A 50 1.76 -23.51 22.52
C GLN A 50 2.04 -22.23 23.34
N ARG A 51 3.30 -21.77 23.33
CA ARG A 51 3.73 -20.52 23.96
C ARG A 51 3.99 -19.46 22.89
N LYS A 52 3.54 -18.23 23.10
CA LYS A 52 3.86 -17.08 22.23
C LYS A 52 4.88 -16.21 22.95
N LEU A 53 6.15 -16.54 22.78
CA LEU A 53 7.25 -15.86 23.48
C LEU A 53 8.05 -15.03 22.48
N GLY A 54 8.19 -13.73 22.77
CA GLY A 54 9.26 -12.94 22.18
C GLY A 54 10.60 -13.29 22.83
N PHE A 55 11.71 -12.84 22.26
CA PHE A 55 13.03 -13.20 22.77
C PHE A 55 13.23 -12.86 24.25
N ALA A 56 12.79 -11.66 24.67
CA ALA A 56 12.81 -11.25 26.08
C ALA A 56 12.03 -12.20 26.99
N ASP A 57 10.88 -12.71 26.54
CA ASP A 57 10.08 -13.67 27.30
C ASP A 57 10.77 -15.03 27.37
N VAL A 58 11.47 -15.45 26.31
CA VAL A 58 12.30 -16.67 26.32
C VAL A 58 13.44 -16.52 27.34
N LEU A 59 14.17 -15.40 27.33
CA LEU A 59 15.22 -15.14 28.33
C LEU A 59 14.68 -15.13 29.76
N THR A 60 13.52 -14.50 29.97
CA THR A 60 12.87 -14.47 31.29
C THR A 60 12.47 -15.89 31.73
N THR A 61 11.92 -16.70 30.82
CA THR A 61 11.41 -18.05 31.13
C THR A 61 12.54 -19.03 31.48
N TYR A 62 13.67 -18.94 30.78
CA TYR A 62 14.74 -19.95 30.86
C TYR A 62 15.93 -19.54 31.72
N PHE A 63 16.09 -18.25 32.00
CA PHE A 63 17.26 -17.69 32.71
C PHE A 63 16.87 -16.66 33.77
N ASP A 64 15.58 -16.49 34.08
CA ASP A 64 15.06 -15.47 35.01
C ASP A 64 15.59 -14.06 34.70
N PHE A 65 15.84 -13.79 33.41
CA PHE A 65 16.38 -12.51 32.98
C PHE A 65 15.36 -11.38 33.27
N PRO A 66 15.76 -10.24 33.87
CA PRO A 66 14.83 -9.17 34.19
C PRO A 66 14.14 -8.61 32.94
N LYS A 67 12.82 -8.75 32.89
CA LYS A 67 12.00 -8.38 31.72
C LYS A 67 12.02 -6.88 31.45
N ASP A 68 12.07 -6.06 32.49
CA ASP A 68 12.21 -4.61 32.42
C ASP A 68 13.52 -4.20 31.73
N VAL A 69 14.63 -4.85 32.08
CA VAL A 69 15.93 -4.62 31.44
C VAL A 69 15.90 -5.04 29.97
N ALA A 70 15.37 -6.24 29.67
CA ALA A 70 15.26 -6.70 28.28
C ALA A 70 14.38 -5.76 27.42
N GLN A 71 13.27 -5.27 27.99
CA GLN A 71 12.37 -4.34 27.31
C GLN A 71 13.01 -2.97 27.12
N GLN A 72 13.69 -2.43 28.14
CA GLN A 72 14.43 -1.17 28.01
C GLN A 72 15.50 -1.27 26.92
N CYS A 73 16.26 -2.35 26.89
CA CYS A 73 17.27 -2.59 25.86
C CYS A 73 16.66 -2.68 24.46
N LYS A 74 15.49 -3.32 24.33
CA LYS A 74 14.73 -3.35 23.07
C LYS A 74 14.31 -1.94 22.65
N ASP A 75 13.79 -1.13 23.55
CA ASP A 75 13.25 0.19 23.20
C ASP A 75 14.35 1.24 22.95
N THR A 76 15.59 0.97 23.38
CA THR A 76 16.71 1.92 23.25
C THR A 76 17.81 1.41 22.32
N VAL A 77 18.43 0.27 22.66
CA VAL A 77 19.61 -0.25 21.96
C VAL A 77 19.22 -0.92 20.64
N SER A 78 18.07 -1.61 20.57
CA SER A 78 17.68 -2.30 19.32
C SER A 78 17.36 -1.35 18.16
N VAL A 79 17.01 -0.09 18.47
CA VAL A 79 16.61 0.94 17.49
C VAL A 79 17.71 1.98 17.21
N CYS A 80 18.88 1.85 17.85
CA CYS A 80 20.00 2.78 17.63
C CYS A 80 20.72 2.54 16.28
N ASP A 81 21.54 3.50 15.85
CA ASP A 81 22.35 3.34 14.64
C ASP A 81 23.55 2.39 14.89
N TRP A 82 23.40 1.15 14.42
CA TRP A 82 24.44 0.10 14.52
C TRP A 82 25.60 0.30 13.54
N ARG A 83 25.60 1.36 12.72
CA ARG A 83 26.71 1.71 11.83
C ARG A 83 27.80 2.51 12.54
N GLU A 84 27.48 3.19 13.64
CA GLU A 84 28.44 4.00 14.40
C GLU A 84 29.64 3.18 14.89
N ARG A 85 30.85 3.74 14.81
CA ARG A 85 32.08 3.09 15.26
C ARG A 85 32.93 4.03 16.11
N PRO A 86 33.53 3.53 17.22
CA PRO A 86 33.42 2.16 17.74
C PRO A 86 32.06 1.87 18.39
N LEU A 87 31.66 0.59 18.46
CA LEU A 87 30.44 0.19 19.17
C LEU A 87 30.55 0.55 20.66
N SER A 88 29.51 1.16 21.22
CA SER A 88 29.44 1.48 22.65
C SER A 88 29.44 0.22 23.52
N PRO A 89 29.84 0.31 24.82
CA PRO A 89 29.78 -0.82 25.74
C PRO A 89 28.38 -1.46 25.82
N LEU A 90 27.33 -0.65 25.78
CA LEU A 90 25.94 -1.11 25.85
C LEU A 90 25.53 -1.87 24.57
N GLN A 91 25.88 -1.36 23.39
CA GLN A 91 25.65 -2.05 22.12
C GLN A 91 26.36 -3.41 22.08
N ARG A 92 27.62 -3.48 22.56
CA ARG A 92 28.36 -4.76 22.60
C ARG A 92 27.71 -5.77 23.56
N ALA A 93 27.32 -5.32 24.75
CA ALA A 93 26.63 -6.17 25.71
C ALA A 93 25.30 -6.69 25.16
N TYR A 94 24.51 -5.82 24.53
CA TYR A 94 23.25 -6.18 23.90
C TYR A 94 23.45 -7.23 22.79
N ALA A 95 24.35 -6.97 21.84
CA ALA A 95 24.63 -7.89 20.73
C ALA A 95 25.15 -9.26 21.20
N MET A 96 25.92 -9.28 22.30
CA MET A 96 26.35 -10.53 22.93
C MET A 96 25.16 -11.29 23.52
N CYS A 97 24.26 -10.63 24.24
CA CYS A 97 23.09 -11.25 24.86
C CYS A 97 22.16 -11.92 23.85
N ASP A 98 22.03 -11.38 22.63
CA ASP A 98 21.19 -11.96 21.57
C ASP A 98 21.61 -13.39 21.16
N THR A 99 22.86 -13.79 21.43
CA THR A 99 23.37 -15.12 21.06
C THR A 99 23.87 -15.94 22.25
N HIS A 100 24.31 -15.30 23.33
CA HIS A 100 24.92 -15.96 24.49
C HIS A 100 24.02 -17.06 25.09
N PHE A 101 22.72 -16.81 25.19
CA PHE A 101 21.78 -17.71 25.83
C PHE A 101 21.14 -18.74 24.87
N LEU A 102 21.25 -18.56 23.56
CA LEU A 102 20.50 -19.35 22.59
C LEU A 102 20.85 -20.85 22.61
N VAL A 103 22.13 -21.20 22.71
CA VAL A 103 22.54 -22.62 22.73
C VAL A 103 22.06 -23.33 24.00
N PRO A 104 22.22 -22.77 25.22
CA PRO A 104 21.57 -23.31 26.41
C PRO A 104 20.04 -23.45 26.29
N ILE A 105 19.36 -22.43 25.75
CA ILE A 105 17.90 -22.47 25.52
C ILE A 105 17.54 -23.62 24.58
N PHE A 106 18.29 -23.80 23.49
CA PHE A 106 18.08 -24.90 22.56
C PHE A 106 18.10 -26.26 23.26
N TYR A 107 19.07 -26.52 24.14
CA TYR A 107 19.12 -27.80 24.86
C TYR A 107 17.92 -28.00 25.79
N GLN A 108 17.47 -26.96 26.50
CA GLN A 108 16.31 -27.04 27.39
C GLN A 108 15.02 -27.25 26.60
N MET A 109 14.79 -26.45 25.55
CA MET A 109 13.63 -26.59 24.68
C MET A 109 13.61 -27.94 23.95
N SER A 110 14.78 -28.45 23.55
CA SER A 110 14.89 -29.77 22.90
C SER A 110 14.43 -30.89 23.82
N GLN A 111 14.75 -30.81 25.11
CA GLN A 111 14.28 -31.78 26.11
C GLN A 111 12.77 -31.67 26.34
N GLU A 112 12.23 -30.45 26.47
CA GLU A 112 10.80 -30.22 26.62
C GLU A 112 9.98 -30.68 25.42
N LEU A 113 10.48 -30.44 24.19
CA LEU A 113 9.83 -30.86 22.96
C LEU A 113 9.83 -32.38 22.77
N GLY A 114 10.86 -33.06 23.26
CA GLY A 114 11.05 -34.50 23.06
C GLY A 114 10.94 -34.87 21.58
N PRO A 115 10.08 -35.84 21.19
CA PRO A 115 9.91 -36.25 19.78
C PRO A 115 9.47 -35.12 18.83
N LYS A 116 8.80 -34.07 19.33
CA LYS A 116 8.31 -32.95 18.50
C LYS A 116 9.42 -32.05 17.96
N ILE A 117 10.67 -32.27 18.39
CA ILE A 117 11.83 -31.52 17.90
C ILE A 117 12.01 -31.64 16.38
N TYR A 118 11.73 -32.81 15.81
CA TYR A 118 11.88 -33.03 14.36
C TYR A 118 10.89 -32.18 13.56
N ASP A 119 9.63 -32.13 14.00
CA ASP A 119 8.60 -31.29 13.39
C ASP A 119 8.95 -29.80 13.54
N THR A 120 9.51 -29.42 14.69
CA THR A 120 9.95 -28.05 14.98
C THR A 120 11.10 -27.61 14.09
N LEU A 121 12.11 -28.48 13.87
CA LEU A 121 13.20 -28.24 12.93
C LEU A 121 12.65 -28.07 11.51
N LEU A 122 11.75 -28.95 11.08
CA LEU A 122 11.14 -28.86 9.76
C LEU A 122 10.38 -27.53 9.57
N ALA A 123 9.58 -27.13 10.57
CA ALA A 123 8.85 -25.86 10.57
C ALA A 123 9.80 -24.65 10.51
N SER A 124 10.86 -24.68 11.33
CA SER A 124 11.90 -23.64 11.38
C SER A 124 12.57 -23.45 10.01
N ASN A 125 13.00 -24.54 9.39
CA ASN A 125 13.63 -24.50 8.06
C ASN A 125 12.65 -24.04 6.98
N LYS A 126 11.40 -24.53 6.99
CA LYS A 126 10.37 -24.09 6.02
C LYS A 126 10.11 -22.59 6.12
N LYS A 127 10.01 -22.03 7.33
CA LYS A 127 9.75 -20.60 7.54
C LYS A 127 10.94 -19.74 7.12
N ALA A 128 12.17 -20.19 7.35
CA ALA A 128 13.39 -19.53 6.90
C ALA A 128 13.55 -19.60 5.37
N LEU A 129 13.26 -20.73 4.72
CA LEU A 129 13.33 -20.85 3.26
C LEU A 129 12.23 -20.05 2.56
N ALA A 130 11.05 -19.93 3.16
CA ALA A 130 9.94 -19.14 2.61
C ALA A 130 10.24 -17.63 2.50
N SER A 131 11.32 -17.12 3.08
CA SER A 131 11.75 -15.72 2.92
C SER A 131 12.73 -15.49 1.77
N LEU A 132 13.40 -16.53 1.24
CA LEU A 132 14.43 -16.40 0.20
C LEU A 132 13.86 -16.09 -1.20
N PHE A 133 12.56 -16.33 -1.43
CA PHE A 133 11.90 -16.07 -2.71
C PHE A 133 10.45 -15.66 -2.50
N ASP A 134 10.20 -14.42 -2.08
CA ASP A 134 8.90 -13.79 -2.31
C ASP A 134 9.03 -12.63 -3.30
N PRO A 135 9.20 -12.91 -4.62
CA PRO A 135 9.19 -11.87 -5.64
C PRO A 135 7.89 -11.06 -5.62
N LYS A 136 6.79 -11.61 -5.09
CA LYS A 136 5.53 -10.87 -4.94
C LYS A 136 5.65 -9.78 -3.88
N LYS A 137 6.52 -9.90 -2.87
CA LYS A 137 6.82 -8.83 -1.91
C LYS A 137 7.65 -7.70 -2.51
N ALA A 138 8.62 -8.02 -3.36
CA ALA A 138 9.41 -7.02 -4.08
C ALA A 138 8.57 -6.24 -5.11
N LEU A 139 7.51 -6.86 -5.63
CA LEU A 139 6.60 -6.31 -6.63
C LEU A 139 5.20 -5.95 -6.07
N GLN A 140 5.04 -5.70 -4.76
CA GLN A 140 3.71 -5.33 -4.26
C GLN A 140 3.27 -4.00 -4.91
N PRO A 141 2.11 -3.98 -5.59
CA PRO A 141 1.57 -2.74 -6.14
C PRO A 141 1.35 -1.73 -5.01
N TYR A 142 1.63 -0.45 -5.28
CA TYR A 142 1.47 0.65 -4.32
C TYR A 142 0.09 0.66 -3.64
N THR A 143 -0.94 0.12 -4.32
CA THR A 143 -2.33 0.02 -3.86
C THR A 143 -2.56 -0.77 -2.56
N LYS A 144 -1.57 -1.51 -2.06
CA LYS A 144 -1.63 -2.18 -0.76
C LYS A 144 -1.06 -1.36 0.41
N ASP A 145 -0.49 -0.19 0.13
CA ASP A 145 -0.09 0.73 1.19
C ASP A 145 -1.33 1.11 2.02
N ALA A 146 -1.18 1.15 3.35
CA ALA A 146 -2.27 1.51 4.25
C ALA A 146 -2.81 2.92 3.92
N LEU A 147 -1.96 3.82 3.41
CA LEU A 147 -2.34 5.15 2.96
C LEU A 147 -3.38 5.14 1.83
N PHE A 148 -3.34 4.16 0.92
CA PHE A 148 -4.32 4.07 -0.17
C PHE A 148 -5.75 3.83 0.33
N LYS A 149 -5.89 3.24 1.53
CA LYS A 149 -7.20 3.03 2.16
C LYS A 149 -7.75 4.29 2.82
N THR A 150 -6.90 5.29 3.08
CA THR A 150 -7.29 6.54 3.75
C THR A 150 -8.07 7.47 2.81
N PHE A 151 -7.77 7.46 1.52
CA PHE A 151 -8.44 8.29 0.53
C PHE A 151 -9.58 7.53 -0.14
N LYS A 152 -10.74 8.17 -0.34
CA LYS A 152 -11.88 7.59 -1.06
C LYS A 152 -11.99 8.11 -2.49
N ASP A 153 -11.67 9.39 -2.67
CA ASP A 153 -11.68 10.07 -3.97
C ASP A 153 -10.69 9.43 -4.97
N PRO A 154 -11.15 9.07 -6.19
CA PRO A 154 -10.29 8.52 -7.22
C PRO A 154 -9.12 9.42 -7.61
N ASP A 155 -9.33 10.73 -7.70
CA ASP A 155 -8.28 11.68 -8.09
C ASP A 155 -7.18 11.74 -7.01
N GLN A 156 -7.55 11.81 -5.73
CA GLN A 156 -6.59 11.71 -4.61
C GLN A 156 -5.82 10.39 -4.59
N LYS A 157 -6.45 9.26 -4.95
CA LYS A 157 -5.75 7.97 -5.04
C LYS A 157 -4.74 7.92 -6.18
N GLU A 158 -5.08 8.51 -7.33
CA GLU A 158 -4.18 8.62 -8.46
C GLU A 158 -2.97 9.50 -8.11
N LEU A 159 -3.22 10.66 -7.50
CA LEU A 159 -2.17 11.57 -7.01
C LEU A 159 -1.27 10.89 -5.97
N LEU A 160 -1.84 10.15 -5.02
CA LEU A 160 -1.07 9.35 -4.06
C LEU A 160 -0.18 8.32 -4.76
N GLY A 161 -0.66 7.70 -5.85
CA GLY A 161 0.13 6.79 -6.67
C GLY A 161 1.38 7.44 -7.26
N ILE A 162 1.24 8.65 -7.80
CA ILE A 162 2.34 9.45 -8.35
C ILE A 162 3.37 9.77 -7.25
N ILE A 163 2.90 10.28 -6.11
CA ILE A 163 3.74 10.64 -4.96
C ILE A 163 4.49 9.41 -4.41
N LEU A 164 3.82 8.26 -4.29
CA LEU A 164 4.45 7.02 -3.82
C LEU A 164 5.49 6.48 -4.81
N ALA A 165 5.23 6.57 -6.11
CA ALA A 165 6.17 6.18 -7.14
C ALA A 165 7.43 7.05 -7.12
N TRP A 166 7.27 8.37 -6.94
CA TRP A 166 8.40 9.28 -6.73
C TRP A 166 9.22 8.89 -5.50
N ARG A 167 8.58 8.68 -4.34
CA ARG A 167 9.29 8.32 -3.10
C ARG A 167 10.08 7.02 -3.27
N GLU A 168 9.50 6.04 -3.96
CA GLU A 168 10.16 4.77 -4.25
C GLU A 168 11.38 4.93 -5.16
N ASN A 169 11.26 5.74 -6.21
CA ASN A 169 12.36 5.99 -7.14
C ASN A 169 13.51 6.72 -6.46
N VAL A 170 13.21 7.73 -5.64
CA VAL A 170 14.23 8.46 -4.86
C VAL A 170 14.88 7.55 -3.84
N ALA A 171 14.09 6.78 -3.07
CA ALA A 171 14.61 5.82 -2.09
C ALA A 171 15.56 4.79 -2.73
N LYS A 172 15.21 4.25 -3.90
CA LYS A 172 16.08 3.33 -4.64
C LYS A 172 17.34 4.00 -5.19
N LYS A 173 17.21 5.21 -5.72
CA LYS A 173 18.33 5.94 -6.34
C LYS A 173 19.37 6.32 -5.31
N GLU A 174 18.93 6.76 -4.13
CA GLU A 174 19.81 7.23 -3.05
C GLU A 174 20.19 6.10 -2.07
N ASP A 175 19.70 4.87 -2.27
CA ASP A 175 19.85 3.73 -1.34
C ASP A 175 19.39 4.07 0.08
N GLU A 176 18.25 4.77 0.18
CA GLU A 176 17.69 5.27 1.42
C GLU A 176 16.34 4.66 1.75
N SER A 177 16.00 4.63 3.04
CA SER A 177 14.69 4.12 3.45
C SER A 177 13.56 5.06 3.01
N ARG A 178 12.41 4.49 2.63
CA ARG A 178 11.22 5.28 2.23
C ARG A 178 10.83 6.32 3.27
N LEU A 179 10.87 5.95 4.56
CA LEU A 179 10.49 6.84 5.66
C LEU A 179 11.50 7.97 5.86
N TYR A 180 12.79 7.70 5.64
CA TYR A 180 13.82 8.73 5.66
C TYR A 180 13.66 9.71 4.49
N VAL A 181 13.38 9.22 3.28
CA VAL A 181 13.08 10.10 2.13
C VAL A 181 11.86 10.96 2.42
N CYS A 182 10.71 10.37 2.77
CA CYS A 182 9.53 11.14 3.14
C CYS A 182 8.55 10.30 4.00
N PRO A 183 8.23 10.75 5.22
CA PRO A 183 7.27 10.08 6.09
C PRO A 183 5.88 9.95 5.46
N SER A 184 5.22 8.83 5.75
CA SER A 184 3.87 8.55 5.23
C SER A 184 2.82 9.59 5.65
N SER A 185 2.98 10.23 6.82
CA SER A 185 2.16 11.35 7.27
C SER A 185 2.27 12.56 6.34
N THR A 186 3.49 12.92 5.96
CA THR A 186 3.77 14.01 5.03
C THR A 186 3.17 13.74 3.65
N LEU A 187 3.28 12.51 3.14
CA LEU A 187 2.62 12.14 1.87
C LEU A 187 1.11 12.33 1.92
N ALA A 188 0.48 11.96 3.04
CA ALA A 188 -0.95 12.15 3.22
C ALA A 188 -1.33 13.64 3.23
N ASN A 189 -0.49 14.51 3.80
CA ASN A 189 -0.70 15.96 3.77
C ASN A 189 -0.55 16.52 2.36
N MET A 190 0.44 16.06 1.58
CA MET A 190 0.64 16.46 0.18
C MET A 190 -0.56 16.09 -0.70
N VAL A 191 -1.21 14.95 -0.46
CA VAL A 191 -2.42 14.59 -1.22
C VAL A 191 -3.61 15.48 -0.86
N LYS A 192 -3.73 15.87 0.42
CA LYS A 192 -4.82 16.75 0.89
C LYS A 192 -4.62 18.20 0.45
N PHE A 193 -3.37 18.65 0.45
CA PHE A 193 -2.95 20.00 0.13
C PHE A 193 -1.79 19.90 -0.89
N PRO A 194 -2.10 19.66 -2.18
CA PRO A 194 -1.07 19.53 -3.21
C PRO A 194 -0.25 20.81 -3.31
N PRO A 195 1.07 20.75 -3.09
CA PRO A 195 1.92 21.93 -3.18
C PRO A 195 2.24 22.24 -4.64
N ASN A 196 2.26 23.52 -4.96
CA ASN A 196 2.58 24.03 -6.30
C ASN A 196 4.05 24.46 -6.43
N SER A 197 4.85 24.29 -5.38
CA SER A 197 6.27 24.64 -5.38
C SER A 197 7.08 23.79 -4.41
N ALA A 198 8.39 23.73 -4.64
CA ALA A 198 9.34 23.06 -3.75
C ALA A 198 9.38 23.69 -2.35
N GLU A 199 9.04 24.98 -2.22
CA GLU A 199 9.00 25.68 -0.94
C GLU A 199 7.75 25.31 -0.14
N GLU A 200 6.58 25.23 -0.79
CA GLU A 200 5.34 24.79 -0.15
C GLU A 200 5.44 23.37 0.41
N PHE A 201 6.18 22.50 -0.27
CA PHE A 201 6.48 21.16 0.24
C PHE A 201 7.10 21.18 1.64
N ARG A 202 7.98 22.14 1.95
CA ARG A 202 8.63 22.24 3.26
C ARG A 202 7.64 22.58 4.37
N LEU A 203 6.61 23.38 4.06
CA LEU A 203 5.57 23.78 5.01
C LEU A 203 4.65 22.61 5.41
N LEU A 204 4.53 21.62 4.53
CA LEU A 204 3.71 20.42 4.76
C LEU A 204 4.45 19.32 5.54
N CYS A 205 5.77 19.45 5.66
CA CYS A 205 6.60 18.53 6.43
C CYS A 205 6.52 18.90 7.92
N CYS A 206 6.09 17.96 8.76
CA CYS A 206 6.11 18.15 10.21
C CYS A 206 7.54 18.16 10.78
N ASP A 207 8.49 17.58 10.05
CA ASP A 207 9.90 17.44 10.41
C ASP A 207 10.78 18.10 9.35
N THR A 208 12.05 18.33 9.67
CA THR A 208 13.06 18.80 8.71
C THR A 208 13.14 17.83 7.51
N PRO A 209 12.90 18.29 6.28
CA PRO A 209 12.97 17.44 5.10
C PRO A 209 14.36 16.82 4.94
N SER A 210 14.43 15.56 4.51
CA SER A 210 15.70 14.89 4.29
C SER A 210 16.44 15.46 3.05
N PRO A 211 17.77 15.31 2.96
CA PRO A 211 18.50 15.75 1.77
C PRO A 211 17.97 15.13 0.46
N PRO A 212 17.69 13.80 0.39
CA PRO A 212 17.06 13.20 -0.80
C PRO A 212 15.73 13.85 -1.20
N PHE A 213 14.92 14.24 -0.21
CA PHE A 213 13.68 14.96 -0.45
C PHE A 213 13.95 16.31 -1.13
N LEU A 214 14.83 17.12 -0.54
CA LEU A 214 15.11 18.47 -1.00
C LEU A 214 15.65 18.49 -2.43
N GLU A 215 16.53 17.55 -2.75
CA GLU A 215 17.14 17.44 -4.08
C GLU A 215 16.14 17.01 -5.15
N SER A 216 15.13 16.20 -4.79
CA SER A 216 14.17 15.62 -5.74
C SER A 216 12.78 16.25 -5.73
N ALA A 217 12.50 17.20 -4.84
CA ALA A 217 11.18 17.83 -4.68
C ALA A 217 10.68 18.50 -5.96
N HIS A 218 11.57 19.16 -6.73
CA HIS A 218 11.21 19.82 -7.99
C HIS A 218 10.65 18.85 -9.04
N ILE A 219 11.14 17.60 -9.05
CA ILE A 219 10.63 16.54 -9.94
C ILE A 219 9.20 16.18 -9.54
N LEU A 220 8.94 16.10 -8.23
CA LEU A 220 7.60 15.81 -7.74
C LEU A 220 6.62 16.96 -8.04
N VAL A 221 7.03 18.22 -7.86
CA VAL A 221 6.20 19.40 -8.25
C VAL A 221 5.75 19.25 -9.70
N LYS A 222 6.69 18.99 -10.62
CA LYS A 222 6.38 18.83 -12.05
C LYS A 222 5.35 17.72 -12.30
N HIS A 223 5.45 16.59 -11.62
CA HIS A 223 4.48 15.50 -11.76
C HIS A 223 3.09 15.84 -11.19
N ILE A 224 3.04 16.67 -10.16
CA ILE A 224 1.77 17.17 -9.59
C ILE A 224 1.14 18.19 -10.54
N GLU A 225 1.93 19.10 -11.12
CA GLU A 225 1.47 20.04 -12.15
C GLU A 225 0.90 19.30 -13.37
N GLU A 226 1.64 18.33 -13.92
CA GLU A 226 1.19 17.48 -15.04
C GLU A 226 -0.10 16.71 -14.70
N PHE A 227 -0.27 16.29 -13.44
CA PHE A 227 -1.51 15.67 -12.97
C PHE A 227 -2.67 16.65 -12.95
N HIS A 228 -2.48 17.86 -12.42
CA HIS A 228 -3.53 18.88 -12.37
C HIS A 228 -3.94 19.35 -13.76
N GLU A 229 -2.98 19.59 -14.66
CA GLU A 229 -3.25 19.95 -16.05
C GLU A 229 -4.09 18.88 -16.75
N ARG A 230 -3.71 17.60 -16.60
CA ARG A 230 -4.49 16.47 -17.15
C ARG A 230 -5.91 16.46 -16.60
N LYS A 231 -6.09 16.64 -15.30
CA LYS A 231 -7.41 16.61 -14.65
C LYS A 231 -8.29 17.78 -15.07
N GLU A 232 -7.72 18.96 -15.27
CA GLU A 232 -8.47 20.10 -15.79
C GLU A 232 -8.94 19.86 -17.23
N ILE A 233 -8.08 19.28 -18.09
CA ILE A 233 -8.47 18.88 -19.45
C ILE A 233 -9.60 17.84 -19.42
N GLU A 234 -9.48 16.79 -18.62
CA GLU A 234 -10.53 15.76 -18.45
C GLU A 234 -11.87 16.36 -18.00
N ARG A 235 -11.83 17.32 -17.07
CA ARG A 235 -13.03 18.02 -16.57
C ARG A 235 -13.64 18.94 -17.62
N GLU A 236 -12.82 19.65 -18.40
CA GLU A 236 -13.29 20.52 -19.48
C GLU A 236 -13.95 19.71 -20.60
N GLU A 237 -13.33 18.59 -21.01
CA GLU A 237 -13.92 17.67 -21.99
C GLU A 237 -15.26 17.09 -21.52
N LYS A 238 -15.35 16.73 -20.23
CA LYS A 238 -16.58 16.24 -19.62
C LYS A 238 -17.67 17.29 -19.63
N ARG A 239 -17.35 18.55 -19.29
CA ARG A 239 -18.30 19.69 -19.36
C ARG A 239 -18.80 19.91 -20.80
N LYS A 240 -17.89 19.92 -21.78
CA LYS A 240 -18.25 20.08 -23.20
C LYS A 240 -19.20 18.97 -23.67
N LYS A 241 -18.96 17.72 -23.27
CA LYS A 241 -19.85 16.59 -23.58
C LYS A 241 -21.22 16.74 -22.91
N GLU A 242 -21.28 17.11 -21.65
CA GLU A 242 -22.53 17.33 -20.92
C GLU A 242 -23.35 18.49 -21.53
N GLU A 243 -22.70 19.57 -21.96
CA GLU A 243 -23.35 20.69 -22.68
C GLU A 243 -23.87 20.26 -24.05
N GLU A 244 -23.12 19.46 -24.81
CA GLU A 244 -23.55 18.92 -26.10
C GLU A 244 -24.75 17.99 -25.96
N GLU A 245 -24.74 17.10 -24.96
CA GLU A 245 -25.89 16.23 -24.64
C GLU A 245 -27.13 17.02 -24.23
N LYS A 246 -26.96 18.09 -23.44
CA LYS A 246 -28.08 18.97 -23.06
C LYS A 246 -28.67 19.69 -24.27
N ARG A 247 -27.82 20.22 -25.17
CA ARG A 247 -28.28 20.86 -26.42
C ARG A 247 -29.05 19.89 -27.31
N LYS A 248 -28.56 18.64 -27.47
CA LYS A 248 -29.26 17.61 -28.25
C LYS A 248 -30.64 17.30 -27.67
N LYS A 249 -30.76 17.19 -26.35
CA LYS A 249 -32.06 16.98 -25.68
C LYS A 249 -33.02 18.15 -25.88
N GLU A 250 -32.55 19.39 -25.74
CA GLU A 250 -33.37 20.59 -25.99
C GLU A 250 -33.82 20.68 -27.46
N GLU A 251 -32.98 20.27 -28.42
CA GLU A 251 -33.36 20.18 -29.83
C GLU A 251 -34.37 19.06 -30.11
N GLU A 252 -34.28 17.93 -29.43
CA GLU A 252 -35.25 16.83 -29.52
C GLU A 252 -36.59 17.22 -28.90
N GLU A 253 -36.62 17.86 -27.73
CA GLU A 253 -37.84 18.35 -27.07
C GLU A 253 -38.57 19.38 -27.95
N LYS A 254 -37.84 20.37 -28.51
CA LYS A 254 -38.43 21.34 -29.44
C LYS A 254 -39.02 20.69 -30.69
N LYS A 255 -38.36 19.66 -31.24
CA LYS A 255 -38.91 18.92 -32.38
C LYS A 255 -40.19 18.17 -32.02
N MET A 256 -40.27 17.61 -30.81
CA MET A 256 -41.50 16.94 -30.35
C MET A 256 -42.63 17.94 -30.09
N GLU A 257 -42.34 19.12 -29.55
CA GLU A 257 -43.31 20.20 -29.39
C GLU A 257 -43.83 20.69 -30.76
N GLU A 258 -42.94 20.95 -31.72
CA GLU A 258 -43.33 21.36 -33.08
C GLU A 258 -44.12 20.25 -33.83
N GLU A 259 -43.84 18.98 -33.58
CA GLU A 259 -44.61 17.86 -34.13
C GLU A 259 -45.97 17.69 -33.44
N GLY A 260 -46.07 18.04 -32.15
CA GLY A 260 -47.31 18.09 -31.39
C GLY A 260 -48.25 19.19 -31.87
N GLU A 261 -47.74 20.42 -32.00
CA GLU A 261 -48.50 21.57 -32.51
C GLU A 261 -49.00 21.34 -33.94
N LYS A 262 -48.18 20.72 -34.82
CA LYS A 262 -48.60 20.37 -36.18
C LYS A 262 -49.67 19.28 -36.24
N LYS A 263 -49.74 18.40 -35.22
CA LYS A 263 -50.81 17.42 -35.10
C LYS A 263 -52.10 18.05 -34.62
N GLU A 264 -52.05 18.91 -33.61
CA GLU A 264 -53.22 19.65 -33.13
C GLU A 264 -53.80 20.55 -34.24
N GLU A 265 -52.96 21.30 -34.96
CA GLU A 265 -53.40 22.08 -36.14
C GLU A 265 -53.93 21.21 -37.31
N GLY A 266 -53.55 19.93 -37.33
CA GLY A 266 -54.02 18.95 -38.30
C GLY A 266 -55.41 18.42 -37.94
N ASP A 267 -55.58 18.05 -36.67
CA ASP A 267 -56.83 17.55 -36.11
C ASP A 267 -57.92 18.63 -36.10
N GLU A 268 -57.59 19.89 -35.74
CA GLU A 268 -58.55 21.01 -35.81
C GLU A 268 -59.05 21.27 -37.24
N LYS A 269 -58.18 21.15 -38.25
CA LYS A 269 -58.56 21.27 -39.67
C LYS A 269 -59.36 20.06 -40.18
N GLU A 270 -59.27 18.91 -39.52
CA GLU A 270 -60.05 17.72 -39.85
C GLU A 270 -61.44 17.80 -39.23
N GLU A 271 -61.56 18.28 -37.99
CA GLU A 271 -62.83 18.59 -37.32
C GLU A 271 -63.62 19.68 -38.07
N GLU A 272 -62.99 20.79 -38.48
CA GLU A 272 -63.68 21.83 -39.29
C GLU A 272 -64.22 21.26 -40.62
N LYS A 273 -63.51 20.30 -41.23
CA LYS A 273 -63.96 19.64 -42.48
C LYS A 273 -65.07 18.62 -42.25
N GLU A 274 -65.15 18.01 -41.08
CA GLU A 274 -66.27 17.14 -40.70
C GLU A 274 -67.52 17.95 -40.39
N GLU A 275 -67.39 19.09 -39.70
CA GLU A 275 -68.50 20.03 -39.48
C GLU A 275 -69.03 20.62 -40.79
N GLU A 276 -68.17 21.03 -41.73
CA GLU A 276 -68.61 21.49 -43.06
C GLU A 276 -69.31 20.38 -43.88
N LYS A 277 -68.94 19.11 -43.69
CA LYS A 277 -69.60 17.96 -44.32
C LYS A 277 -70.95 17.63 -43.69
N GLU A 278 -71.10 17.81 -42.38
CA GLU A 278 -72.39 17.65 -41.70
C GLU A 278 -73.36 18.78 -42.07
N GLU A 279 -72.90 20.03 -42.15
CA GLU A 279 -73.72 21.14 -42.64
C GLU A 279 -74.10 20.98 -44.13
N GLY A 280 -73.24 20.35 -44.93
CA GLY A 280 -73.54 19.98 -46.31
C GLY A 280 -74.64 18.92 -46.42
N LYS A 281 -74.65 17.92 -45.53
CA LYS A 281 -75.68 16.86 -45.49
C LYS A 281 -77.03 17.37 -44.98
N GLU A 282 -77.07 18.28 -44.01
CA GLU A 282 -78.32 18.92 -43.56
C GLU A 282 -78.97 19.79 -44.65
N LYS A 283 -78.17 20.37 -45.56
CA LYS A 283 -78.67 21.11 -46.72
C LYS A 283 -79.18 20.21 -47.84
N GLU A 284 -78.67 18.98 -48.00
CA GLU A 284 -79.23 17.99 -48.92
C GLU A 284 -80.55 17.38 -48.41
N GLU A 285 -80.69 17.11 -47.10
CA GLU A 285 -81.95 16.59 -46.54
C GLU A 285 -83.13 17.59 -46.58
N LYS A 286 -82.85 18.90 -46.63
CA LYS A 286 -83.89 19.95 -46.79
C LYS A 286 -84.18 20.32 -48.25
N GLY A 287 -83.47 19.74 -49.22
CA GLY A 287 -83.65 19.97 -50.66
C GLY A 287 -84.39 18.86 -51.42
N GLY A 288 -84.56 17.67 -50.82
CA GLY A 288 -85.23 16.52 -51.44
C GLY A 288 -86.74 16.52 -51.23
N GLY A 289 -87.44 17.52 -51.78
CA GLY A 289 -88.88 17.43 -51.98
C GLY A 289 -89.19 16.73 -53.29
N GLU A 290 -89.96 15.65 -53.22
CA GLU A 290 -91.06 15.30 -54.15
C GLU A 290 -92.05 14.35 -53.46
#